data_AF-A0A9D1TN29-F1
#
_entry.id   AF-A0A9D1TN29-F1
#
_cell.length_a   1.000
_cell.length_b   1.000
_cell.length_c   1.000
_cell.angle_alpha   90.00
_cell.angle_beta   90.00
_cell.angle_gamma   90.00
#
_symmetry.space_group_name_H-M   'P 1'
#
loop_
_entity.id
_entity.type
_entity.pdbx_description
1 polymer ?
#
loop_
_entity_poly.entity_id
_entity_poly.type
_entity_poly.pdbx_seq_one_letter_code
_entity_poly.pdbx_strand_id
1 'polypeptide(L)'
;MKKIFVLLFALMLCVFPSFAGNFKFVFADLNQHPEILAGFLPTYIMLGAGYEDEFLEGNTTEIDLLVGGGYVQRKVFQNPETGKVPENEDEIKNWRENGKFLTYDVIQTDYQIRTYQGFLDDLLTLRFDIAMKYEINRDSYKSDKNSSLSSFLGRDYSGKIYPDLAGDAHAFTTAFNLRLTLNMMEDTLFENDGLEVYAEAKWAPYFLNHGITDGFADYYSLTLNAVFAKTLWSVETDVNKWVSFVLIDRVNVNWTSGKHVPISAQGPVSLGRKVRGYSTYSYNSEFTLVNNLDLRIAGPALGIASIMPRINIFLDLGYGSGDYFNTDIPASNFLGSVGAQFTVSFFDMIDLGYQIAYIFTGEKYTDMELDNFTTTFTFFLDF
;
A
#
# COMPACT_ATOMS: atom_id res chain seq x y z
N MET A 1 3.77 4.97 37.43
CA MET A 1 4.12 5.01 35.99
C MET A 1 2.90 5.27 35.09
N LYS A 2 1.86 4.42 35.05
CA LYS A 2 0.68 4.63 34.18
C LYS A 2 0.00 6.02 34.31
N LYS A 3 -0.16 6.54 35.53
CA LYS A 3 -0.77 7.86 35.78
C LYS A 3 0.08 9.04 35.32
N ILE A 4 1.41 8.90 35.34
CA ILE A 4 2.34 9.94 34.87
C ILE A 4 2.32 10.01 33.34
N PHE A 5 2.22 8.85 32.67
CA PHE A 5 2.07 8.79 31.21
C PHE A 5 0.76 9.43 30.74
N VAL A 6 -0.36 9.12 31.40
CA VAL A 6 -1.67 9.74 31.10
C VAL A 6 -1.65 11.24 31.39
N LEU A 7 -0.99 11.68 32.46
CA LEU A 7 -0.87 13.10 32.79
C LEU A 7 0.03 13.84 31.78
N LEU A 8 1.15 13.25 31.37
CA LEU A 8 2.02 13.81 30.33
C LEU A 8 1.32 13.87 28.97
N PHE A 9 0.58 12.82 28.61
CA PHE A 9 -0.23 12.78 27.39
C PHE A 9 -1.34 13.85 27.42
N ALA A 10 -2.05 13.98 28.55
CA ALA A 10 -3.06 15.03 28.74
C ALA A 10 -2.44 16.43 28.73
N LEU A 11 -1.29 16.65 29.36
CA LEU A 11 -0.55 17.92 29.30
C LEU A 11 -0.10 18.25 27.88
N MET A 12 0.37 17.26 27.13
CA MET A 12 0.76 17.43 25.72
C MET A 12 -0.45 17.83 24.88
N LEU A 13 -1.59 17.13 25.03
CA LEU A 13 -2.87 17.48 24.39
C LEU A 13 -3.40 18.87 24.79
N CYS A 14 -3.14 19.34 26.01
CA CYS A 14 -3.52 20.67 26.47
C CYS A 14 -2.57 21.80 25.99
N VAL A 15 -1.33 21.49 25.63
CA VAL A 15 -0.37 22.47 25.07
C VAL A 15 -0.65 22.73 23.59
N PHE A 16 -1.17 21.75 22.83
CA PHE A 16 -1.53 21.90 21.42
C PHE A 16 -2.48 23.07 21.10
N PRO A 17 -3.60 23.31 21.82
CA PRO A 17 -4.46 24.46 21.54
C PRO A 17 -3.84 25.82 21.89
N SER A 18 -2.66 25.85 22.54
CA SER A 18 -1.89 27.08 22.79
C SER A 18 -1.08 27.52 21.56
N PHE A 19 -0.91 26.63 20.59
CA PHE A 19 -0.31 26.88 19.28
C PHE A 19 -1.41 26.96 18.21
N ALA A 20 -2.39 27.85 18.38
CA ALA A 20 -3.43 28.16 17.40
C ALA A 20 -2.88 28.87 16.15
N GLY A 21 -1.76 28.41 15.63
CA GLY A 21 -1.27 28.73 14.29
C GLY A 21 -1.76 27.69 13.29
N ASN A 22 -1.31 27.85 12.07
CA ASN A 22 -1.52 27.02 10.88
C ASN A 22 -0.97 25.57 10.99
N PHE A 23 -0.76 25.05 12.20
CA PHE A 23 -0.26 23.71 12.44
C PHE A 23 -1.41 22.72 12.56
N LYS A 24 -1.27 21.57 11.89
CA LYS A 24 -2.20 20.45 11.98
C LYS A 24 -1.49 19.17 12.40
N PHE A 25 -2.22 18.28 13.04
CA PHE A 25 -1.77 16.92 13.24
C PHE A 25 -2.04 16.14 11.95
N VAL A 26 -1.04 15.41 11.47
CA VAL A 26 -1.17 14.62 10.23
C VAL A 26 -1.05 13.15 10.59
N PHE A 27 -2.05 12.39 10.17
CA PHE A 27 -2.00 10.93 10.19
C PHE A 27 -1.80 10.47 8.75
N ALA A 28 -0.71 9.74 8.48
CA ALA A 28 -0.27 9.52 7.10
C ALA A 28 -0.43 8.08 6.62
N ASP A 29 -0.27 7.09 7.51
CA ASP A 29 -0.32 5.68 7.11
C ASP A 29 -0.56 4.77 8.33
N LEU A 30 -1.15 3.61 8.05
CA LEU A 30 -1.36 2.53 9.01
C LEU A 30 -1.19 1.19 8.31
N ASN A 31 -0.52 0.26 8.97
CA ASN A 31 -0.36 -1.08 8.43
C ASN A 31 -0.49 -2.12 9.55
N GLN A 32 -0.75 -3.36 9.15
CA GLN A 32 -1.08 -4.46 10.04
C GLN A 32 -0.20 -5.67 9.77
N HIS A 33 0.10 -6.40 10.83
CA HIS A 33 0.72 -7.70 10.76
C HIS A 33 -0.39 -8.75 10.73
N PRO A 34 -0.55 -9.53 9.65
CA PRO A 34 -1.70 -10.41 9.45
C PRO A 34 -1.85 -11.47 10.55
N GLU A 35 -0.76 -11.81 11.23
CA GLU A 35 -0.79 -12.81 12.30
C GLU A 35 -1.05 -12.25 13.70
N ILE A 36 -0.85 -10.95 13.92
CA ILE A 36 -1.08 -10.32 15.23
C ILE A 36 -2.55 -9.99 15.32
N LEU A 37 -3.27 -10.71 16.19
CA LEU A 37 -4.72 -10.60 16.34
C LEU A 37 -5.45 -10.70 14.99
N ALA A 38 -5.01 -11.63 14.13
CA ALA A 38 -5.55 -11.84 12.79
C ALA A 38 -5.56 -10.57 11.90
N GLY A 39 -4.64 -9.63 12.15
CA GLY A 39 -4.55 -8.36 11.44
C GLY A 39 -5.54 -7.30 11.93
N PHE A 40 -6.33 -7.54 12.98
CA PHE A 40 -7.32 -6.55 13.46
C PHE A 40 -6.70 -5.34 14.15
N LEU A 41 -5.50 -5.46 14.71
CA LEU A 41 -4.81 -4.32 15.30
C LEU A 41 -3.72 -3.81 14.37
N PRO A 42 -3.63 -2.50 14.17
CA PRO A 42 -2.51 -1.93 13.48
C PRO A 42 -1.23 -2.16 14.28
N THR A 43 -0.19 -2.54 13.56
CA THR A 43 1.14 -2.82 14.12
C THR A 43 2.19 -1.86 13.58
N TYR A 44 1.81 -0.99 12.65
CA TYR A 44 2.57 0.12 12.15
C TYR A 44 1.66 1.35 12.02
N ILE A 45 2.21 2.50 12.37
CA ILE A 45 1.54 3.80 12.32
C ILE A 45 2.54 4.84 11.83
N MET A 46 2.07 5.78 11.03
CA MET A 46 2.80 6.96 10.60
C MET A 46 2.01 8.22 10.90
N LEU A 47 2.62 9.11 11.66
CA LEU A 47 1.99 10.33 12.15
C LEU A 47 3.01 11.47 12.21
N GLY A 48 2.51 12.69 12.32
CA GLY A 48 3.37 13.85 12.35
C GLY A 48 2.64 15.17 12.52
N ALA A 49 3.31 16.22 12.12
CA ALA A 49 2.79 17.58 12.13
C ALA A 49 2.89 18.17 10.73
N GLY A 50 1.82 18.83 10.31
CA GLY A 50 1.73 19.61 9.10
C GLY A 50 1.68 21.10 9.42
N TYR A 51 2.13 21.92 8.49
CA TYR A 51 1.89 23.36 8.46
C TYR A 51 1.17 23.69 7.16
N GLU A 52 0.06 24.41 7.23
CA GLU A 52 -0.81 24.72 6.09
C GLU A 52 -1.04 26.22 5.96
N ASP A 53 -0.78 26.80 4.79
CA ASP A 53 -0.92 28.24 4.55
C ASP A 53 -1.26 28.52 3.08
N GLU A 54 -1.60 29.76 2.76
CA GLU A 54 -1.89 30.20 1.39
C GLU A 54 -0.75 31.08 0.87
N PHE A 55 0.32 30.47 0.33
CA PHE A 55 1.38 31.25 -0.33
C PHE A 55 0.93 31.82 -1.69
N LEU A 56 -0.02 31.14 -2.34
CA LEU A 56 -0.74 31.62 -3.52
C LEU A 56 -2.21 31.78 -3.12
N GLU A 57 -2.75 32.98 -3.28
CA GLU A 57 -4.14 33.29 -2.89
C GLU A 57 -5.12 32.27 -3.47
N GLY A 58 -5.96 31.68 -2.61
CA GLY A 58 -6.94 30.66 -2.99
C GLY A 58 -6.37 29.25 -3.24
N ASN A 59 -5.10 29.00 -2.94
CA ASN A 59 -4.49 27.69 -3.13
C ASN A 59 -3.72 27.22 -1.89
N THR A 60 -3.88 25.96 -1.56
CA THR A 60 -3.29 25.35 -0.38
C THR A 60 -1.79 25.14 -0.57
N THR A 61 -1.01 25.49 0.45
CA THR A 61 0.41 25.15 0.54
C THR A 61 0.67 24.45 1.86
N GLU A 62 1.29 23.28 1.80
CA GLU A 62 1.45 22.43 2.98
C GLU A 62 2.85 21.87 3.09
N ILE A 63 3.33 21.75 4.33
CA ILE A 63 4.59 21.06 4.66
C ILE A 63 4.33 20.08 5.79
N ASP A 64 4.60 18.79 5.53
CA ASP A 64 4.47 17.73 6.52
C ASP A 64 5.83 17.21 6.97
N LEU A 65 5.93 16.98 8.28
CA LEU A 65 7.02 16.23 8.91
C LEU A 65 6.43 14.99 9.56
N LEU A 66 6.73 13.83 9.01
CA LEU A 66 6.10 12.56 9.38
C LEU A 66 7.14 11.57 9.89
N VAL A 67 6.79 10.84 10.94
CA VAL A 67 7.56 9.72 11.48
C VAL A 67 6.66 8.52 11.64
N GLY A 68 7.09 7.40 11.09
CA GLY A 68 6.40 6.12 11.19
C GLY A 68 7.26 5.07 11.85
N GLY A 69 6.61 4.09 12.47
CA GLY A 69 7.30 2.99 13.11
C GLY A 69 6.36 1.84 13.39
N GLY A 70 6.88 0.61 13.24
CA GLY A 70 6.08 -0.56 13.52
C GLY A 70 6.68 -1.88 13.07
N TYR A 71 5.80 -2.87 13.06
CA TYR A 71 6.09 -4.26 12.75
C TYR A 71 5.17 -4.73 11.63
N VAL A 72 5.72 -5.21 10.52
CA VAL A 72 4.96 -5.69 9.37
C VAL A 72 5.48 -7.05 8.91
N GLN A 73 4.71 -7.77 8.10
CA GLN A 73 5.12 -9.04 7.51
C GLN A 73 5.31 -8.88 6.00
N ARG A 74 6.31 -9.58 5.44
CA ARG A 74 6.54 -9.67 4.00
C ARG A 74 6.63 -11.11 3.57
N LYS A 75 6.29 -11.31 2.30
CA LYS A 75 6.40 -12.60 1.61
C LYS A 75 7.17 -12.40 0.34
N VAL A 76 8.06 -13.34 0.02
CA VAL A 76 8.76 -13.37 -1.26
C VAL A 76 8.58 -14.71 -1.94
N PHE A 77 8.45 -14.67 -3.26
CA PHE A 77 8.09 -15.81 -4.10
C PHE A 77 9.11 -16.12 -5.19
N GLN A 78 10.21 -15.36 -5.22
CA GLN A 78 11.28 -15.49 -6.21
C GLN A 78 12.50 -16.14 -5.55
N ASN A 79 13.16 -17.04 -6.27
CA ASN A 79 14.33 -17.73 -5.75
C ASN A 79 15.51 -16.75 -5.62
N PRO A 80 16.17 -16.66 -4.45
CA PRO A 80 17.17 -15.62 -4.17
C PRO A 80 18.49 -15.82 -4.93
N GLU A 81 18.76 -17.04 -5.43
CA GLU A 81 19.99 -17.36 -6.17
C GLU A 81 19.83 -17.20 -7.68
N THR A 82 18.72 -17.71 -8.21
CA THR A 82 18.45 -17.80 -9.65
C THR A 82 17.55 -16.70 -10.17
N GLY A 83 16.76 -16.06 -9.30
CA GLY A 83 15.76 -15.08 -9.70
C GLY A 83 14.51 -15.68 -10.36
N LYS A 84 14.39 -17.01 -10.45
CA LYS A 84 13.21 -17.67 -11.03
C LYS A 84 12.00 -17.55 -10.10
N VAL A 85 10.81 -17.66 -10.66
CA VAL A 85 9.53 -17.83 -9.96
C VAL A 85 8.86 -19.11 -10.43
N PRO A 86 7.95 -19.72 -9.66
CA PRO A 86 7.19 -20.87 -10.14
C PRO A 86 6.15 -20.45 -11.19
N GLU A 87 6.05 -21.22 -12.28
CA GLU A 87 5.26 -20.84 -13.46
C GLU A 87 3.89 -21.53 -13.55
N ASN A 88 3.68 -22.60 -12.79
CA ASN A 88 2.45 -23.41 -12.82
C ASN A 88 2.09 -23.94 -11.42
N GLU A 89 0.86 -24.44 -11.27
CA GLU A 89 0.32 -24.94 -10.01
C GLU A 89 1.20 -26.02 -9.34
N ASP A 90 1.70 -26.99 -10.11
CA ASP A 90 2.56 -28.06 -9.59
C ASP A 90 3.88 -27.51 -9.04
N GLU A 91 4.49 -26.56 -9.73
CA GLU A 91 5.69 -25.87 -9.26
C GLU A 91 5.41 -25.03 -8.01
N ILE A 92 4.31 -24.29 -7.98
CA ILE A 92 3.90 -23.48 -6.81
C ILE A 92 3.73 -24.40 -5.59
N LYS A 93 3.04 -25.52 -5.76
CA LYS A 93 2.84 -26.51 -4.71
C LYS A 93 4.18 -27.09 -4.22
N ASN A 94 5.02 -27.51 -5.15
CA ASN A 94 6.36 -28.02 -4.85
C ASN A 94 7.22 -26.98 -4.10
N TRP A 95 7.17 -25.71 -4.51
CA TRP A 95 7.91 -24.64 -3.84
C TRP A 95 7.41 -24.39 -2.43
N ARG A 96 6.09 -24.41 -2.22
CA ARG A 96 5.49 -24.28 -0.90
C ARG A 96 5.88 -25.44 0.03
N GLU A 97 5.76 -26.67 -0.44
CA GLU A 97 6.08 -27.88 0.34
C GLU A 97 7.57 -27.97 0.71
N ASN A 98 8.45 -27.39 -0.11
CA ASN A 98 9.90 -27.36 0.13
C ASN A 98 10.42 -26.04 0.75
N GLY A 99 9.53 -25.17 1.25
CA GLY A 99 9.94 -23.94 1.94
C GLY A 99 10.66 -22.92 1.05
N LYS A 100 10.39 -22.93 -0.27
CA LYS A 100 10.95 -21.97 -1.24
C LYS A 100 10.19 -20.65 -1.30
N PHE A 101 9.13 -20.50 -0.53
CA PHE A 101 8.54 -19.20 -0.22
C PHE A 101 9.01 -18.77 1.15
N LEU A 102 9.48 -17.53 1.27
CA LEU A 102 9.90 -16.98 2.55
C LEU A 102 8.85 -15.99 3.03
N THR A 103 8.36 -16.22 4.23
CA THR A 103 7.62 -15.23 5.02
C THR A 103 8.54 -14.77 6.14
N TYR A 104 8.71 -13.46 6.27
CA TYR A 104 9.59 -12.85 7.27
C TYR A 104 8.97 -11.57 7.81
N ASP A 105 9.39 -11.17 8.99
CA ASP A 105 8.84 -10.00 9.65
C ASP A 105 9.85 -8.85 9.56
N VAL A 106 9.35 -7.61 9.60
CA VAL A 106 10.16 -6.40 9.44
C VAL A 106 9.80 -5.42 10.55
N ILE A 107 10.81 -5.01 11.31
CA ILE A 107 10.73 -3.81 12.15
C ILE A 107 11.11 -2.64 11.26
N GLN A 108 10.16 -1.75 11.00
CA GLN A 108 10.31 -0.64 10.07
C GLN A 108 10.21 0.69 10.81
N THR A 109 11.00 1.67 10.40
CA THR A 109 10.89 3.08 10.81
C THR A 109 10.96 3.96 9.57
N ASP A 110 10.03 4.90 9.45
CA ASP A 110 9.90 5.79 8.30
C ASP A 110 10.05 7.24 8.74
N TYR A 111 10.67 8.04 7.90
CA TYR A 111 10.75 9.49 8.04
C TYR A 111 10.41 10.10 6.71
N GLN A 112 9.45 11.03 6.68
CA GLN A 112 9.09 11.73 5.46
C GLN A 112 8.97 13.22 5.69
N ILE A 113 9.46 13.97 4.72
CA ILE A 113 9.20 15.40 4.57
C ILE A 113 8.39 15.52 3.28
N ARG A 114 7.20 16.11 3.36
CA ARG A 114 6.34 16.33 2.19
C ARG A 114 6.06 17.81 2.03
N THR A 115 6.00 18.28 0.81
CA THR A 115 5.61 19.65 0.48
C THR A 115 4.56 19.61 -0.61
N TYR A 116 3.47 20.34 -0.45
CA TYR A 116 2.37 20.44 -1.40
C TYR A 116 2.19 21.89 -1.82
N GLN A 117 1.86 22.07 -3.09
CA GLN A 117 1.41 23.34 -3.63
C GLN A 117 0.22 23.07 -4.55
N GLY A 118 -0.93 23.59 -4.18
CA GLY A 118 -2.10 23.65 -5.02
C GLY A 118 -2.03 24.80 -6.03
N PHE A 119 -2.77 24.64 -7.12
CA PHE A 119 -2.93 25.59 -8.20
C PHE A 119 -4.35 25.48 -8.74
N LEU A 120 -4.91 26.62 -9.19
CA LEU A 120 -6.25 26.71 -9.78
C LEU A 120 -7.35 26.25 -8.80
N ASP A 121 -7.36 26.80 -7.60
CA ASP A 121 -8.28 26.44 -6.51
C ASP A 121 -8.12 24.95 -6.13
N ASP A 122 -6.86 24.52 -6.01
CA ASP A 122 -6.44 23.14 -5.70
C ASP A 122 -6.89 22.05 -6.69
N LEU A 123 -7.39 22.45 -7.87
CA LEU A 123 -7.66 21.53 -8.99
C LEU A 123 -6.39 20.77 -9.40
N LEU A 124 -5.23 21.43 -9.37
CA LEU A 124 -3.93 20.83 -9.68
C LEU A 124 -3.01 20.96 -8.46
N THR A 125 -2.48 19.85 -7.97
CA THR A 125 -1.58 19.83 -6.81
C THR A 125 -0.23 19.21 -7.18
N LEU A 126 0.85 19.94 -6.92
CA LEU A 126 2.21 19.43 -6.99
C LEU A 126 2.66 19.00 -5.60
N ARG A 127 3.16 17.78 -5.47
CA ARG A 127 3.74 17.25 -4.24
C ARG A 127 5.18 16.82 -4.47
N PHE A 128 6.06 17.19 -3.54
CA PHE A 128 7.42 16.66 -3.47
C PHE A 128 7.66 16.02 -2.11
N ASP A 129 8.21 14.79 -2.11
CA ASP A 129 8.51 14.05 -0.89
C ASP A 129 9.99 13.65 -0.85
N ILE A 130 10.58 13.73 0.35
CA ILE A 130 11.80 13.03 0.71
C ILE A 130 11.40 11.92 1.66
N ALA A 131 11.55 10.66 1.24
CA ALA A 131 11.20 9.49 2.04
C ALA A 131 12.46 8.71 2.42
N MET A 132 12.67 8.57 3.73
CA MET A 132 13.71 7.74 4.31
C MET A 132 13.06 6.59 5.07
N LYS A 133 13.63 5.40 4.94
CA LYS A 133 13.13 4.19 5.56
C LYS A 133 14.27 3.37 6.12
N TYR A 134 14.12 2.91 7.35
CA TYR A 134 15.02 1.96 7.99
C TYR A 134 14.25 0.67 8.32
N GLU A 135 14.86 -0.47 8.00
CA GLU A 135 14.26 -1.80 8.12
C GLU A 135 15.25 -2.75 8.80
N ILE A 136 14.72 -3.55 9.73
CA ILE A 136 15.41 -4.70 10.31
C ILE A 136 14.55 -5.92 10.00
N ASN A 137 15.07 -6.78 9.13
CA ASN A 137 14.37 -8.00 8.71
C ASN A 137 14.68 -9.13 9.71
N ARG A 138 13.63 -9.84 10.12
CA ARG A 138 13.67 -10.90 11.14
C ARG A 138 12.94 -12.12 10.63
N ASP A 139 13.34 -13.29 11.13
CA ASP A 139 12.58 -14.51 10.89
C ASP A 139 11.14 -14.30 11.36
N SER A 140 10.18 -14.85 10.60
CA SER A 140 8.79 -14.68 10.98
C SER A 140 8.54 -15.32 12.35
N TYR A 141 7.74 -14.65 13.20
CA TYR A 141 7.40 -15.15 14.53
C TYR A 141 6.75 -16.55 14.51
N LYS A 142 6.05 -16.90 13.43
CA LYS A 142 5.45 -18.22 13.20
C LYS A 142 6.28 -19.16 12.33
N SER A 143 7.48 -18.77 11.93
CA SER A 143 8.26 -19.55 10.96
C SER A 143 8.56 -20.96 11.49
N ASP A 144 8.23 -21.97 10.70
CA ASP A 144 8.74 -23.31 10.89
C ASP A 144 10.27 -23.28 10.75
N LYS A 145 10.99 -24.18 11.45
CA LYS A 145 12.47 -24.20 11.45
C LYS A 145 13.11 -24.28 10.06
N ASN A 146 12.35 -24.65 9.02
CA ASN A 146 12.82 -24.78 7.63
C ASN A 146 12.63 -23.51 6.79
N SER A 147 12.01 -22.46 7.32
CA SER A 147 11.68 -21.20 6.61
C SER A 147 12.32 -19.97 7.25
N SER A 148 13.55 -20.10 7.78
CA SER A 148 14.32 -18.95 8.27
C SER A 148 14.92 -18.14 7.11
N LEU A 149 15.17 -16.85 7.32
CA LEU A 149 15.94 -15.98 6.42
C LEU A 149 17.30 -16.61 6.11
N SER A 150 18.00 -17.09 7.13
CA SER A 150 19.35 -17.65 6.95
C SER A 150 19.37 -18.93 6.10
N SER A 151 18.35 -19.79 6.23
CA SER A 151 18.21 -20.99 5.40
C SER A 151 17.76 -20.68 3.98
N PHE A 152 16.94 -19.64 3.80
CA PHE A 152 16.45 -19.22 2.49
C PHE A 152 17.50 -18.48 1.66
N LEU A 153 18.24 -17.55 2.29
CA LEU A 153 19.21 -16.69 1.62
C LEU A 153 20.62 -17.30 1.54
N GLY A 154 20.96 -18.21 2.46
CA GLY A 154 22.33 -18.64 2.71
C GLY A 154 23.09 -17.70 3.66
N ARG A 155 24.22 -18.14 4.20
CA ARG A 155 25.00 -17.39 5.22
C ARG A 155 25.60 -16.08 4.74
N ASP A 156 25.91 -15.97 3.44
CA ASP A 156 26.64 -14.84 2.85
C ASP A 156 25.89 -14.28 1.63
N TYR A 157 24.59 -14.03 1.81
CA TYR A 157 23.74 -13.56 0.72
C TYR A 157 24.18 -12.18 0.22
N SER A 158 24.45 -12.09 -1.08
CA SER A 158 25.03 -10.90 -1.72
C SER A 158 24.05 -9.78 -1.99
N GLY A 159 22.74 -9.98 -1.78
CA GLY A 159 21.73 -8.98 -2.13
C GLY A 159 21.34 -8.92 -3.60
N LYS A 160 21.72 -9.92 -4.41
CA LYS A 160 21.53 -9.88 -5.88
C LYS A 160 20.06 -9.71 -6.29
N ILE A 161 19.14 -10.44 -5.65
CA ILE A 161 17.70 -10.40 -5.96
C ILE A 161 16.96 -9.53 -4.93
N TYR A 162 17.38 -9.60 -3.66
CA TYR A 162 16.79 -8.87 -2.55
C TYR A 162 17.83 -8.00 -1.87
N PRO A 163 18.09 -6.77 -2.37
CA PRO A 163 19.18 -5.93 -1.86
C PRO A 163 18.98 -5.52 -0.39
N ASP A 164 17.74 -5.42 0.07
CA ASP A 164 17.35 -5.11 1.44
C ASP A 164 17.52 -6.29 2.43
N LEU A 165 17.80 -7.50 1.92
CA LEU A 165 18.08 -8.69 2.72
C LEU A 165 19.58 -9.07 2.72
N ALA A 166 20.44 -8.25 2.14
CA ALA A 166 21.89 -8.47 2.13
C ALA A 166 22.51 -8.31 3.52
N GLY A 167 23.66 -8.95 3.75
CA GLY A 167 24.44 -8.79 4.98
C GLY A 167 23.65 -9.16 6.24
N ASP A 168 23.62 -8.25 7.22
CA ASP A 168 22.91 -8.43 8.50
C ASP A 168 21.38 -8.25 8.38
N ALA A 169 20.84 -8.17 7.16
CA ALA A 169 19.43 -7.96 6.86
C ALA A 169 18.86 -6.66 7.45
N HIS A 170 19.70 -5.63 7.54
CA HIS A 170 19.32 -4.27 7.84
C HIS A 170 19.39 -3.45 6.55
N ALA A 171 18.39 -2.61 6.32
CA ALA A 171 18.34 -1.76 5.15
C ALA A 171 17.95 -0.34 5.52
N PHE A 172 18.66 0.63 4.98
CA PHE A 172 18.21 2.01 4.96
C PHE A 172 18.06 2.46 3.50
N THR A 173 16.93 3.07 3.19
CA THR A 173 16.61 3.54 1.84
C THR A 173 16.16 5.00 1.89
N THR A 174 16.71 5.83 1.01
CA THR A 174 16.26 7.19 0.73
C THR A 174 15.74 7.27 -0.70
N ALA A 175 14.57 7.86 -0.87
CA ALA A 175 13.94 8.11 -2.16
C ALA A 175 13.33 9.52 -2.21
N PHE A 176 13.41 10.13 -3.38
CA PHE A 176 12.70 11.35 -3.73
C PHE A 176 11.44 11.00 -4.50
N ASN A 177 10.38 11.76 -4.28
CA ASN A 177 9.11 11.58 -4.97
C ASN A 177 8.62 12.93 -5.49
N LEU A 178 8.11 12.93 -6.71
CA LEU A 178 7.40 14.07 -7.31
C LEU A 178 6.06 13.56 -7.84
N ARG A 179 4.97 14.11 -7.33
CA ARG A 179 3.61 13.77 -7.76
C ARG A 179 2.89 15.02 -8.26
N LEU A 180 2.19 14.87 -9.37
CA LEU A 180 1.25 15.85 -9.90
C LEU A 180 -0.15 15.22 -9.87
N THR A 181 -1.10 15.88 -9.21
CA THR A 181 -2.49 15.41 -9.10
C THR A 181 -3.42 16.43 -9.75
N LEU A 182 -4.31 15.97 -10.62
CA LEU A 182 -5.50 16.67 -11.08
C LEU A 182 -6.70 16.08 -10.32
N ASN A 183 -7.36 16.88 -9.48
CA ASN A 183 -8.51 16.43 -8.69
C ASN A 183 -9.78 17.17 -9.12
N MET A 184 -10.65 16.46 -9.84
CA MET A 184 -12.01 16.88 -10.19
C MET A 184 -13.05 15.93 -9.55
N MET A 185 -12.66 15.20 -8.50
CA MET A 185 -13.52 14.25 -7.82
C MET A 185 -14.32 14.97 -6.74
N GLU A 186 -15.63 14.88 -6.82
CA GLU A 186 -16.52 15.14 -5.69
C GLU A 186 -16.71 13.81 -4.96
N ASP A 187 -16.01 13.66 -3.83
CA ASP A 187 -16.06 12.47 -3.00
C ASP A 187 -16.85 12.75 -1.73
N THR A 188 -17.97 12.05 -1.56
CA THR A 188 -18.74 12.03 -0.34
C THR A 188 -19.01 10.58 0.06
N LEU A 189 -19.44 10.38 1.30
CA LEU A 189 -19.84 9.06 1.82
C LEU A 189 -20.84 8.29 0.93
N PHE A 190 -21.67 9.00 0.16
CA PHE A 190 -22.77 8.41 -0.61
C PHE A 190 -22.65 8.62 -2.11
N GLU A 191 -22.08 9.73 -2.54
CA GLU A 191 -21.99 10.11 -3.95
C GLU A 191 -20.52 10.31 -4.31
N ASN A 192 -20.11 9.72 -5.43
CA ASN A 192 -18.80 9.91 -6.00
C ASN A 192 -18.97 10.26 -7.47
N ASP A 193 -18.55 11.46 -7.85
CA ASP A 193 -18.68 11.94 -9.21
C ASP A 193 -17.42 12.69 -9.64
N GLY A 194 -16.86 12.28 -10.76
CA GLY A 194 -15.75 13.01 -11.39
C GLY A 194 -14.55 12.14 -11.69
N LEU A 195 -13.38 12.78 -11.67
CA LEU A 195 -12.12 12.22 -12.12
C LEU A 195 -10.99 12.73 -11.24
N GLU A 196 -10.20 11.81 -10.71
CA GLU A 196 -8.89 12.11 -10.15
C GLU A 196 -7.82 11.42 -11.00
N VAL A 197 -6.77 12.16 -11.35
CA VAL A 197 -5.60 11.59 -12.03
C VAL A 197 -4.35 12.06 -11.34
N TYR A 198 -3.43 11.15 -11.02
CA TYR A 198 -2.08 11.55 -10.62
C TYR A 198 -1.00 10.85 -11.43
N ALA A 199 0.07 11.59 -11.70
CA ALA A 199 1.33 11.08 -12.21
C ALA A 199 2.40 11.23 -11.14
N GLU A 200 3.19 10.18 -10.91
CA GLU A 200 4.21 10.14 -9.88
C GLU A 200 5.54 9.65 -10.45
N ALA A 201 6.62 10.34 -10.11
CA ALA A 201 7.98 9.93 -10.39
C ALA A 201 8.76 9.79 -9.07
N LYS A 202 9.22 8.57 -8.80
CA LYS A 202 10.02 8.23 -7.62
C LYS A 202 11.43 7.84 -8.05
N TRP A 203 12.43 8.30 -7.31
CA TRP A 203 13.83 8.02 -7.58
C TRP A 203 14.62 7.75 -6.29
N ALA A 204 15.28 6.61 -6.22
CA ALA A 204 16.19 6.24 -5.15
C ALA A 204 17.61 6.12 -5.72
N PRO A 205 18.45 7.16 -5.59
CA PRO A 205 19.79 7.14 -6.17
C PRO A 205 20.79 6.29 -5.37
N TYR A 206 21.59 5.48 -6.07
CA TYR A 206 22.67 4.72 -5.45
C TYR A 206 23.62 5.57 -4.61
N PHE A 207 24.08 6.74 -5.10
CA PHE A 207 25.10 7.53 -4.40
C PHE A 207 24.65 8.01 -3.01
N LEU A 208 23.35 8.26 -2.82
CA LEU A 208 22.80 8.70 -1.55
C LEU A 208 22.59 7.51 -0.61
N ASN A 209 22.02 6.43 -1.14
CA ASN A 209 21.75 5.21 -0.39
C ASN A 209 23.05 4.53 0.08
N HIS A 210 24.06 4.49 -0.77
CA HIS A 210 25.36 3.94 -0.44
C HIS A 210 26.18 4.91 0.44
N GLY A 211 26.22 6.20 0.09
CA GLY A 211 27.09 7.17 0.75
C GLY A 211 26.67 7.57 2.17
N ILE A 212 25.39 7.48 2.51
CA ILE A 212 24.89 7.85 3.85
C ILE A 212 24.73 6.62 4.75
N THR A 213 24.31 5.48 4.18
CA THR A 213 23.76 4.39 4.98
C THR A 213 24.19 2.98 4.57
N ASP A 214 25.23 2.84 3.74
CA ASP A 214 25.70 1.56 3.19
C ASP A 214 24.60 0.74 2.49
N GLY A 215 23.50 1.39 2.08
CA GLY A 215 22.37 0.79 1.39
C GLY A 215 22.65 0.63 -0.10
N PHE A 216 21.96 -0.29 -0.75
CA PHE A 216 22.17 -0.61 -2.17
C PHE A 216 21.05 -0.13 -3.10
N ALA A 217 19.97 0.45 -2.58
CA ALA A 217 18.82 0.85 -3.40
C ALA A 217 19.22 1.79 -4.55
N ASP A 218 18.86 1.38 -5.76
CA ASP A 218 19.12 2.11 -7.01
C ASP A 218 18.02 1.82 -8.01
N TYR A 219 16.98 2.67 -8.01
CA TYR A 219 15.82 2.49 -8.86
C TYR A 219 15.09 3.80 -9.14
N TYR A 220 14.25 3.77 -10.16
CA TYR A 220 13.22 4.76 -10.39
C TYR A 220 11.87 4.07 -10.64
N SER A 221 10.79 4.78 -10.38
CA SER A 221 9.43 4.32 -10.60
C SER A 221 8.59 5.45 -11.17
N LEU A 222 7.84 5.16 -12.22
CA LEU A 222 6.86 6.05 -12.83
C LEU A 222 5.48 5.43 -12.65
N THR A 223 4.56 6.16 -12.03
CA THR A 223 3.18 5.72 -11.82
C THR A 223 2.22 6.70 -12.46
N LEU A 224 1.23 6.19 -13.17
CA LEU A 224 0.03 6.94 -13.55
C LEU A 224 -1.15 6.23 -12.92
N ASN A 225 -1.99 6.96 -12.21
CA ASN A 225 -3.24 6.45 -11.68
C ASN A 225 -4.37 7.38 -12.06
N ALA A 226 -5.49 6.80 -12.48
CA ALA A 226 -6.72 7.51 -12.77
C ALA A 226 -7.87 6.80 -12.07
N VAL A 227 -8.71 7.57 -11.39
CA VAL A 227 -9.93 7.11 -10.74
C VAL A 227 -11.07 7.90 -11.34
N PHE A 228 -11.98 7.21 -12.00
CA PHE A 228 -13.25 7.77 -12.47
C PHE A 228 -14.37 7.24 -11.58
N ALA A 229 -15.27 8.12 -11.16
CA ALA A 229 -16.47 7.72 -10.43
C ALA A 229 -17.71 8.40 -10.99
N LYS A 230 -18.83 7.69 -10.93
CA LYS A 230 -20.14 8.20 -11.30
C LYS A 230 -21.22 7.64 -10.40
N THR A 231 -21.95 8.51 -9.72
CA THR A 231 -23.19 8.14 -9.04
C THR A 231 -24.25 7.83 -10.09
N LEU A 232 -24.67 6.57 -10.13
CA LEU A 232 -25.71 6.10 -11.06
C LEU A 232 -27.11 6.38 -10.52
N TRP A 233 -27.25 6.27 -9.20
CA TRP A 233 -28.51 6.46 -8.49
C TRP A 233 -28.24 6.74 -7.01
N SER A 234 -28.98 7.67 -6.43
CA SER A 234 -29.02 7.93 -5.00
C SER A 234 -30.46 8.22 -4.56
N VAL A 235 -30.80 7.85 -3.33
CA VAL A 235 -32.05 8.24 -2.69
C VAL A 235 -31.78 8.76 -1.29
N GLU A 236 -32.27 9.96 -1.01
CA GLU A 236 -32.35 10.51 0.33
C GLU A 236 -33.65 10.05 0.99
N THR A 237 -33.59 9.65 2.26
CA THR A 237 -34.79 9.36 3.05
C THR A 237 -34.85 10.25 4.28
N ASP A 238 -36.05 10.46 4.81
CA ASP A 238 -36.40 11.38 5.91
C ASP A 238 -35.56 11.25 7.20
N VAL A 239 -34.69 10.23 7.31
CA VAL A 239 -33.89 9.91 8.51
C VAL A 239 -32.38 9.91 8.23
N ASN A 240 -31.91 10.71 7.27
CA ASN A 240 -30.50 10.73 6.82
C ASN A 240 -29.98 9.36 6.36
N LYS A 241 -30.87 8.46 5.91
CA LYS A 241 -30.47 7.16 5.37
C LYS A 241 -30.42 7.27 3.86
N TRP A 242 -29.22 7.29 3.34
CA TRP A 242 -29.00 7.26 1.91
C TRP A 242 -28.74 5.84 1.47
N VAL A 243 -29.22 5.51 0.27
CA VAL A 243 -28.76 4.36 -0.49
C VAL A 243 -28.27 4.88 -1.82
N SER A 244 -27.09 4.44 -2.24
CA SER A 244 -26.50 4.85 -3.50
C SER A 244 -25.87 3.69 -4.26
N PHE A 245 -25.86 3.83 -5.58
CA PHE A 245 -25.13 2.99 -6.52
C PHE A 245 -24.13 3.86 -7.24
N VAL A 246 -22.86 3.51 -7.11
CA VAL A 246 -21.75 4.26 -7.68
C VAL A 246 -20.94 3.31 -8.55
N LEU A 247 -20.68 3.70 -9.79
CA LEU A 247 -19.72 3.04 -10.66
C LEU A 247 -18.36 3.70 -10.43
N ILE A 248 -17.34 2.90 -10.14
CA ILE A 248 -15.97 3.39 -9.96
C ILE A 248 -15.06 2.56 -10.86
N ASP A 249 -14.22 3.23 -11.63
CA ASP A 249 -13.21 2.59 -12.46
C ASP A 249 -11.83 3.16 -12.10
N ARG A 250 -10.87 2.28 -11.81
CA ARG A 250 -9.50 2.68 -11.48
C ARG A 250 -8.54 2.08 -12.49
N VAL A 251 -7.74 2.93 -13.10
CA VAL A 251 -6.64 2.52 -13.98
C VAL A 251 -5.33 2.84 -13.27
N ASN A 252 -4.41 1.88 -13.22
CA ASN A 252 -3.07 2.07 -12.68
C ASN A 252 -2.03 1.54 -13.66
N VAL A 253 -1.09 2.39 -14.05
CA VAL A 253 0.09 2.02 -14.83
C VAL A 253 1.31 2.28 -13.96
N ASN A 254 2.23 1.33 -13.92
CA ASN A 254 3.52 1.54 -13.29
C ASN A 254 4.64 0.96 -14.15
N TRP A 255 5.74 1.71 -14.21
CA TRP A 255 7.03 1.23 -14.68
C TRP A 255 8.04 1.46 -13.57
N THR A 256 8.62 0.40 -13.02
CA THR A 256 9.74 0.46 -12.10
C THR A 256 10.94 -0.25 -12.72
N SER A 257 12.11 0.37 -12.69
CA SER A 257 13.35 -0.25 -13.15
C SER A 257 14.53 0.27 -12.37
N GLY A 258 15.62 -0.48 -12.36
CA GLY A 258 16.78 -0.21 -11.53
C GLY A 258 17.65 -1.44 -11.32
N LYS A 259 18.87 -1.22 -10.85
CA LYS A 259 19.81 -2.32 -10.55
C LYS A 259 19.49 -3.00 -9.22
N HIS A 260 18.91 -2.26 -8.29
CA HIS A 260 18.65 -2.73 -6.94
C HIS A 260 17.31 -2.15 -6.46
N VAL A 261 16.23 -2.85 -6.77
CA VAL A 261 14.88 -2.54 -6.30
C VAL A 261 14.62 -3.31 -5.00
N PRO A 262 14.59 -2.67 -3.81
CA PRO A 262 14.33 -3.35 -2.55
C PRO A 262 12.89 -3.88 -2.48
N ILE A 263 12.64 -4.95 -1.72
CA ILE A 263 11.31 -5.58 -1.63
C ILE A 263 10.25 -4.55 -1.21
N SER A 264 10.59 -3.65 -0.30
CA SER A 264 9.71 -2.55 0.15
C SER A 264 9.24 -1.61 -0.98
N ALA A 265 10.00 -1.50 -2.07
CA ALA A 265 9.63 -0.77 -3.28
C ALA A 265 8.89 -1.65 -4.31
N GLN A 266 9.13 -2.96 -4.32
CA GLN A 266 8.46 -3.91 -5.22
C GLN A 266 6.98 -4.11 -4.85
N GLY A 267 6.65 -4.17 -3.55
CA GLY A 267 5.30 -4.45 -3.07
C GLY A 267 4.20 -3.53 -3.62
N PRO A 268 4.34 -2.19 -3.51
CA PRO A 268 3.37 -1.24 -4.06
C PRO A 268 3.13 -1.37 -5.57
N VAL A 269 4.13 -1.84 -6.32
CA VAL A 269 4.07 -1.89 -7.79
C VAL A 269 3.76 -3.29 -8.33
N SER A 270 3.85 -4.33 -7.50
CA SER A 270 3.55 -5.72 -7.86
C SER A 270 2.14 -5.87 -8.44
N LEU A 271 2.01 -6.69 -9.49
CA LEU A 271 0.71 -6.93 -10.11
C LEU A 271 -0.24 -7.65 -9.15
N GLY A 272 0.28 -8.57 -8.32
CA GLY A 272 -0.51 -9.31 -7.34
C GLY A 272 -1.11 -8.44 -6.23
N ARG A 273 -0.52 -7.27 -5.93
CA ARG A 273 -1.14 -6.28 -5.02
C ARG A 273 -2.32 -5.55 -5.66
N LYS A 274 -2.23 -5.28 -6.96
CA LYS A 274 -3.17 -4.41 -7.68
C LYS A 274 -4.41 -5.14 -8.17
N VAL A 275 -4.34 -6.45 -8.33
CA VAL A 275 -5.47 -7.31 -8.68
C VAL A 275 -5.93 -8.06 -7.43
N ARG A 276 -7.18 -7.87 -7.01
CA ARG A 276 -7.73 -8.51 -5.79
C ARG A 276 -7.73 -10.02 -5.94
N GLY A 277 -7.47 -10.72 -4.83
CA GLY A 277 -7.41 -12.19 -4.77
C GLY A 277 -6.00 -12.78 -4.92
N TYR A 278 -5.01 -11.99 -5.32
CA TYR A 278 -3.60 -12.39 -5.35
C TYR A 278 -2.83 -11.81 -4.16
N SER A 279 -1.66 -12.38 -3.91
CA SER A 279 -0.79 -11.94 -2.83
C SER A 279 0.00 -10.68 -3.21
N THR A 280 0.18 -9.77 -2.25
CA THR A 280 1.17 -8.70 -2.39
C THR A 280 2.57 -9.31 -2.57
N TYR A 281 3.42 -8.66 -3.37
CA TYR A 281 4.76 -9.12 -3.75
C TYR A 281 4.80 -10.33 -4.70
N SER A 282 3.66 -10.82 -5.23
CA SER A 282 3.66 -11.77 -6.35
C SER A 282 3.58 -11.04 -7.69
N TYR A 283 4.08 -11.69 -8.75
CA TYR A 283 4.11 -11.12 -10.10
C TYR A 283 4.86 -9.77 -10.16
N ASN A 284 6.08 -9.77 -9.59
CA ASN A 284 6.97 -8.62 -9.47
C ASN A 284 7.74 -8.38 -10.78
N SER A 285 7.11 -7.72 -11.74
CA SER A 285 7.71 -7.32 -13.02
C SER A 285 7.90 -5.80 -13.12
N GLU A 286 8.81 -5.37 -13.98
CA GLU A 286 9.11 -3.94 -14.21
C GLU A 286 7.88 -3.12 -14.61
N PHE A 287 7.03 -3.66 -15.49
CA PHE A 287 5.81 -3.00 -15.95
C PHE A 287 4.57 -3.68 -15.38
N THR A 288 3.59 -2.86 -14.97
CA THR A 288 2.24 -3.31 -14.63
C THR A 288 1.18 -2.33 -15.14
N LEU A 289 0.07 -2.85 -15.65
CA LEU A 289 -1.14 -2.13 -16.03
C LEU A 289 -2.32 -2.85 -15.42
N VAL A 290 -3.18 -2.13 -14.70
CA VAL A 290 -4.36 -2.70 -14.05
C VAL A 290 -5.57 -1.81 -14.28
N ASN A 291 -6.72 -2.45 -14.48
CA ASN A 291 -8.03 -1.86 -14.46
C ASN A 291 -8.88 -2.54 -13.38
N ASN A 292 -9.43 -1.77 -12.45
CA ASN A 292 -10.28 -2.22 -11.36
C ASN A 292 -11.65 -1.54 -11.49
N LEU A 293 -12.64 -2.29 -11.94
CA LEU A 293 -14.02 -1.82 -12.08
C LEU A 293 -14.83 -2.27 -10.86
N ASP A 294 -15.47 -1.33 -10.18
CA ASP A 294 -16.32 -1.54 -9.01
C ASP A 294 -17.73 -0.98 -9.24
N LEU A 295 -18.75 -1.77 -8.87
CA LEU A 295 -20.07 -1.27 -8.55
C LEU A 295 -20.19 -1.22 -7.02
N ARG A 296 -20.15 -0.02 -6.47
CA ARG A 296 -20.32 0.25 -5.04
C ARG A 296 -21.80 0.48 -4.73
N ILE A 297 -22.27 -0.20 -3.70
CA ILE A 297 -23.63 -0.08 -3.16
C ILE A 297 -23.48 0.38 -1.70
N ALA A 298 -23.81 1.64 -1.42
CA ALA A 298 -23.83 2.14 -0.04
C ALA A 298 -25.21 1.89 0.57
N GLY A 299 -25.23 1.25 1.74
CA GLY A 299 -26.44 1.03 2.51
C GLY A 299 -26.73 2.15 3.49
N PRO A 300 -27.91 2.10 4.15
CA PRO A 300 -28.29 3.11 5.13
C PRO A 300 -27.39 3.05 6.38
N ALA A 301 -27.19 4.20 7.01
CA ALA A 301 -26.46 4.30 8.28
C ALA A 301 -27.06 3.40 9.39
N LEU A 302 -26.21 2.72 10.15
CA LEU A 302 -26.55 1.76 11.21
C LEU A 302 -26.80 2.46 12.54
N GLY A 303 -27.82 3.33 12.59
CA GLY A 303 -28.24 4.04 13.81
C GLY A 303 -27.35 5.23 14.22
N ILE A 304 -26.10 5.26 13.76
CA ILE A 304 -25.18 6.40 13.84
C ILE A 304 -24.86 6.79 12.39
N ALA A 305 -25.04 8.06 12.04
CA ALA A 305 -24.87 8.56 10.67
C ALA A 305 -23.49 8.19 10.07
N SER A 306 -22.47 8.08 10.92
CA SER A 306 -21.10 7.78 10.52
C SER A 306 -20.74 6.28 10.55
N ILE A 307 -21.71 5.37 10.68
CA ILE A 307 -21.46 3.92 10.56
C ILE A 307 -22.29 3.38 9.41
N MET A 308 -21.64 3.01 8.30
CA MET A 308 -22.32 2.72 7.06
C MET A 308 -21.82 1.43 6.40
N PRO A 309 -22.71 0.47 6.08
CA PRO A 309 -22.32 -0.72 5.36
C PRO A 309 -22.21 -0.40 3.86
N ARG A 310 -21.20 -0.95 3.20
CA ARG A 310 -21.04 -0.88 1.74
C ARG A 310 -20.77 -2.27 1.17
N ILE A 311 -21.26 -2.51 -0.04
CA ILE A 311 -20.92 -3.69 -0.83
C ILE A 311 -20.28 -3.20 -2.12
N ASN A 312 -19.07 -3.66 -2.42
CA ASN A 312 -18.42 -3.45 -3.71
C ASN A 312 -18.45 -4.76 -4.48
N ILE A 313 -19.05 -4.78 -5.67
CA ILE A 313 -18.92 -5.89 -6.63
C ILE A 313 -17.86 -5.47 -7.63
N PHE A 314 -16.87 -6.32 -7.88
CA PHE A 314 -15.71 -5.92 -8.67
C PHE A 314 -15.31 -6.88 -9.77
N LEU A 315 -14.65 -6.32 -10.79
CA LEU A 315 -13.90 -7.00 -11.83
C LEU A 315 -12.52 -6.34 -11.94
N ASP A 316 -11.48 -7.11 -11.69
CA ASP A 316 -10.10 -6.66 -11.82
C ASP A 316 -9.41 -7.39 -12.97
N LEU A 317 -8.69 -6.63 -13.80
CA LEU A 317 -7.87 -7.15 -14.88
C LEU A 317 -6.49 -6.50 -14.81
N GLY A 318 -5.45 -7.32 -14.89
CA GLY A 318 -4.07 -6.86 -14.80
C GLY A 318 -3.15 -7.52 -15.80
N TYR A 319 -2.24 -6.74 -16.36
CA TYR A 319 -1.16 -7.20 -17.20
C TYR A 319 0.19 -6.74 -16.64
N GLY A 320 1.16 -7.65 -16.59
CA GLY A 320 2.53 -7.36 -16.17
C GLY A 320 3.53 -7.85 -17.19
N SER A 321 4.58 -7.08 -17.45
CA SER A 321 5.63 -7.41 -18.42
C SER A 321 6.98 -6.78 -18.05
N GLY A 322 8.02 -7.04 -18.86
CA GLY A 322 9.40 -6.64 -18.58
C GLY A 322 10.15 -7.76 -17.88
N ASP A 323 11.23 -7.45 -17.18
CA ASP A 323 11.94 -8.46 -16.40
C ASP A 323 11.37 -8.59 -14.98
N TYR A 324 11.57 -9.74 -14.33
CA TYR A 324 11.39 -9.82 -12.89
C TYR A 324 12.43 -8.92 -12.21
N PHE A 325 12.05 -8.20 -11.15
CA PHE A 325 12.95 -7.25 -10.51
C PHE A 325 14.31 -7.86 -10.14
N ASN A 326 15.37 -7.10 -10.42
CA ASN A 326 16.78 -7.46 -10.16
C ASN A 326 17.24 -8.73 -10.92
N THR A 327 16.61 -9.05 -12.05
CA THR A 327 17.00 -10.16 -12.95
C THR A 327 16.92 -9.76 -14.41
N ASP A 328 17.50 -10.60 -15.28
CA ASP A 328 17.30 -10.56 -16.74
C ASP A 328 16.28 -11.64 -17.20
N ILE A 329 15.41 -12.10 -16.29
CA ILE A 329 14.41 -13.13 -16.59
C ILE A 329 13.13 -12.42 -17.03
N PRO A 330 12.68 -12.62 -18.28
CA PRO A 330 11.48 -11.97 -18.77
C PRO A 330 10.23 -12.51 -18.07
N ALA A 331 9.31 -11.61 -17.80
CA ALA A 331 8.00 -11.85 -17.21
C ALA A 331 6.90 -11.41 -18.20
N SER A 332 5.82 -12.19 -18.28
CA SER A 332 4.59 -11.79 -18.98
C SER A 332 3.42 -12.46 -18.30
N ASN A 333 2.64 -11.69 -17.56
CA ASN A 333 1.58 -12.19 -16.69
C ASN A 333 0.27 -11.50 -17.03
N PHE A 334 -0.82 -12.27 -17.09
CA PHE A 334 -2.17 -11.74 -17.17
C PHE A 334 -2.97 -12.30 -16.00
N LEU A 335 -3.51 -11.40 -15.17
CA LEU A 335 -4.27 -11.72 -13.97
C LEU A 335 -5.69 -11.18 -14.12
N GLY A 336 -6.64 -11.86 -13.50
CA GLY A 336 -8.04 -11.49 -13.61
C GLY A 336 -8.87 -12.13 -12.51
N SER A 337 -9.65 -11.29 -11.83
CA SER A 337 -10.52 -11.71 -10.75
C SER A 337 -11.85 -10.97 -10.76
N VAL A 338 -12.88 -11.63 -10.23
CA VAL A 338 -14.21 -11.05 -10.03
C VAL A 338 -14.67 -11.41 -8.62
N GLY A 339 -15.38 -10.52 -7.94
CA GLY A 339 -15.76 -10.81 -6.57
C GLY A 339 -16.66 -9.78 -5.92
N ALA A 340 -16.76 -9.90 -4.60
CA ALA A 340 -17.50 -8.98 -3.77
C ALA A 340 -16.74 -8.66 -2.49
N GLN A 341 -16.91 -7.45 -2.00
CA GLN A 341 -16.36 -6.97 -0.76
C GLN A 341 -17.46 -6.33 0.06
N PHE A 342 -17.66 -6.82 1.28
CA PHE A 342 -18.53 -6.18 2.26
C PHE A 342 -17.67 -5.36 3.20
N THR A 343 -17.98 -4.08 3.36
CA THR A 343 -17.28 -3.16 4.28
C THR A 343 -18.27 -2.47 5.20
N VAL A 344 -17.80 -2.02 6.36
CA VAL A 344 -18.46 -1.06 7.22
C VAL A 344 -17.50 0.09 7.41
N SER A 345 -17.91 1.27 6.97
CA SER A 345 -17.21 2.52 7.22
C SER A 345 -17.56 3.03 8.61
N PHE A 346 -16.55 3.43 9.38
CA PHE A 346 -16.66 4.00 10.71
C PHE A 346 -16.06 5.41 10.69
N PHE A 347 -16.89 6.37 11.07
CA PHE A 347 -16.53 7.78 11.21
C PHE A 347 -15.98 8.43 9.94
N ASP A 348 -16.30 7.87 8.76
CA ASP A 348 -15.74 8.32 7.47
C ASP A 348 -14.20 8.20 7.39
N MET A 349 -13.60 7.42 8.29
CA MET A 349 -12.15 7.33 8.42
C MET A 349 -11.65 5.90 8.29
N ILE A 350 -12.43 4.91 8.74
CA ILE A 350 -11.97 3.52 8.85
C ILE A 350 -12.96 2.61 8.16
N ASP A 351 -12.51 1.90 7.14
CA ASP A 351 -13.26 0.82 6.52
C ASP A 351 -12.77 -0.54 7.02
N LEU A 352 -13.67 -1.31 7.62
CA LEU A 352 -13.44 -2.70 7.95
C LEU A 352 -14.26 -3.57 7.03
N GLY A 353 -13.63 -4.55 6.38
CA GLY A 353 -14.33 -5.40 5.44
C GLY A 353 -13.84 -6.82 5.31
N TYR A 354 -14.61 -7.57 4.55
CA TYR A 354 -14.33 -8.93 4.14
C TYR A 354 -14.54 -9.04 2.64
N GLN A 355 -13.54 -9.59 1.96
CA GLN A 355 -13.47 -9.73 0.52
C GLN A 355 -13.47 -11.21 0.13
N ILE A 356 -14.22 -11.54 -0.93
CA ILE A 356 -14.16 -12.82 -1.62
C ILE A 356 -13.86 -12.53 -3.09
N ALA A 357 -12.81 -13.14 -3.62
CA ALA A 357 -12.42 -13.04 -5.03
C ALA A 357 -12.44 -14.43 -5.68
N TYR A 358 -12.99 -14.53 -6.87
CA TYR A 358 -12.86 -15.67 -7.78
C TYR A 358 -11.85 -15.32 -8.87
N ILE A 359 -10.85 -16.16 -9.03
CA ILE A 359 -9.75 -16.01 -9.97
C ILE A 359 -10.06 -16.84 -11.22
N PHE A 360 -10.15 -16.17 -12.37
CA PHE A 360 -10.47 -16.83 -13.63
C PHE A 360 -9.28 -16.92 -14.59
N THR A 361 -8.13 -16.33 -14.25
CA THR A 361 -6.88 -16.42 -15.01
C THR A 361 -5.67 -16.19 -14.11
N GLY A 362 -4.50 -16.75 -14.40
CA GLY A 362 -3.32 -16.64 -13.55
C GLY A 362 -3.35 -17.55 -12.30
N GLU A 363 -2.19 -17.78 -11.71
CA GLU A 363 -2.00 -18.74 -10.63
C GLU A 363 -2.03 -18.09 -9.23
N LYS A 364 -2.42 -18.86 -8.21
CA LYS A 364 -2.35 -18.40 -6.82
C LYS A 364 -1.10 -18.87 -6.12
N TYR A 365 -0.30 -17.94 -5.61
CA TYR A 365 0.89 -18.26 -4.82
C TYR A 365 0.55 -18.55 -3.34
N THR A 366 -0.68 -18.25 -2.92
CA THR A 366 -1.19 -18.47 -1.56
C THR A 366 -2.57 -19.12 -1.59
N ASP A 367 -2.97 -19.79 -0.50
CA ASP A 367 -4.33 -20.30 -0.29
C ASP A 367 -4.86 -21.23 -1.40
N MET A 368 -4.05 -22.23 -1.77
CA MET A 368 -4.42 -23.27 -2.74
C MET A 368 -5.54 -24.22 -2.29
N GLU A 369 -6.01 -24.13 -1.03
CA GLU A 369 -7.07 -25.02 -0.51
C GLU A 369 -8.46 -24.70 -1.07
N LEU A 370 -8.65 -23.47 -1.56
CA LEU A 370 -9.95 -22.97 -2.01
C LEU A 370 -10.06 -22.89 -3.53
N ASP A 371 -9.51 -23.85 -4.28
CA ASP A 371 -9.50 -23.89 -5.76
C ASP A 371 -9.19 -22.49 -6.35
N ASN A 372 -10.15 -21.84 -7.01
CA ASN A 372 -10.01 -20.50 -7.61
C ASN A 372 -10.50 -19.35 -6.73
N PHE A 373 -10.89 -19.61 -5.48
CA PHE A 373 -11.35 -18.60 -4.54
C PHE A 373 -10.24 -18.13 -3.60
N THR A 374 -10.27 -16.85 -3.25
CA THR A 374 -9.45 -16.25 -2.20
C THR A 374 -10.35 -15.42 -1.30
N THR A 375 -10.11 -15.46 0.01
CA THR A 375 -10.81 -14.64 1.00
C THR A 375 -9.83 -13.80 1.78
N THR A 376 -10.20 -12.58 2.14
CA THR A 376 -9.29 -11.65 2.84
C THR A 376 -10.08 -10.68 3.70
N PHE A 377 -9.60 -10.41 4.92
CA PHE A 377 -10.06 -9.29 5.72
C PHE A 377 -9.37 -8.02 5.27
N THR A 378 -10.13 -6.96 5.06
CA THR A 378 -9.63 -5.70 4.55
C THR A 378 -9.78 -4.60 5.59
N PHE A 379 -8.75 -3.77 5.71
CA PHE A 379 -8.73 -2.58 6.54
C PHE A 379 -8.24 -1.43 5.65
N PHE A 380 -9.05 -0.38 5.48
CA PHE A 380 -8.64 0.83 4.79
C PHE A 380 -8.85 2.04 5.67
N LEU A 381 -8.05 3.06 5.40
CA LEU A 381 -8.27 4.39 5.92
C LEU A 381 -8.62 5.30 4.74
N ASP A 382 -9.73 6.02 4.89
CA ASP A 382 -10.08 7.15 4.03
C ASP A 382 -9.59 8.42 4.74
N PHE A 383 -8.77 9.24 4.08
CA PHE A 383 -8.32 10.55 4.55
C PHE A 383 -8.30 11.56 3.42
#